data_AF-A0A945AB60-F1
#
_entry.id   AF-A0A945AB60-F1
#
_cell.length_a   1.000
_cell.length_b   1.000
_cell.length_c   1.000
_cell.angle_alpha   90.00
_cell.angle_beta   90.00
_cell.angle_gamma   90.00
#
_symmetry.space_group_name_H-M   'P 1'
#
loop_
_entity.id
_entity.type
_entity.pdbx_description
1 polymer ?
#
loop_
_entity_poly.entity_id
_entity_poly.type
_entity_poly.pdbx_seq_one_letter_code
_entity_poly.pdbx_strand_id
1 'polypeptide(L)'
;MVVFQFVISIVLTIGTAVIYQQLSYVQQKDLGFNKTYTLVSPLFFVDRSLNKNVESIKQSFLQHPNVVAATASYNLMGWLNAREAVRPEGTTGSLLQMDMLRIDADFL
;
A
#
# COMPACT_ATOMS: atom_id res chain seq x y z
N MET A 1 -42.93 -13.02 -16.36
CA MET A 1 -42.70 -12.71 -14.93
C MET A 1 -42.02 -11.33 -14.81
N VAL A 2 -42.77 -10.24 -14.94
CA VAL A 2 -42.24 -8.86 -15.03
C VAL A 2 -41.76 -8.33 -13.67
N VAL A 3 -42.38 -8.79 -12.57
CA VAL A 3 -42.03 -8.38 -11.21
C VAL A 3 -40.61 -8.82 -10.82
N PHE A 4 -40.21 -10.04 -11.20
CA PHE A 4 -38.87 -10.57 -10.88
C PHE A 4 -37.76 -9.78 -11.58
N GLN A 5 -37.97 -9.41 -12.85
CA GLN A 5 -37.06 -8.56 -13.61
C GLN A 5 -36.90 -7.18 -12.96
N PHE A 6 -38.01 -6.60 -12.47
CA PHE A 6 -38.00 -5.29 -11.84
C PHE A 6 -37.23 -5.29 -10.51
N VAL A 7 -37.35 -6.37 -9.73
CA VAL A 7 -36.57 -6.55 -8.49
C VAL A 7 -35.08 -6.61 -8.78
N ILE A 8 -34.66 -7.39 -9.79
CA ILE A 8 -33.24 -7.50 -10.17
C ILE A 8 -32.68 -6.14 -10.60
N SER A 9 -33.43 -5.36 -11.39
CA SER A 9 -32.98 -4.03 -11.80
C SER A 9 -32.81 -3.07 -10.63
N ILE A 10 -33.74 -3.07 -9.66
CA ILE A 10 -33.63 -2.23 -8.47
C ILE A 10 -32.40 -2.59 -7.64
N VAL A 11 -32.15 -3.90 -7.42
CA VAL A 11 -31.00 -4.38 -6.65
C VAL A 11 -29.69 -3.96 -7.32
N LEU A 12 -29.58 -4.08 -8.65
CA LEU A 12 -28.40 -3.65 -9.40
C LEU A 12 -28.16 -2.14 -9.33
N THR A 13 -29.22 -1.33 -9.43
CA THR A 13 -29.13 0.13 -9.30
C THR A 13 -28.64 0.53 -7.91
N ILE A 14 -29.23 -0.04 -6.85
CA ILE A 14 -28.82 0.24 -5.47
C ILE A 14 -27.38 -0.25 -5.22
N GLY A 15 -27.03 -1.46 -5.68
CA GLY A 15 -25.69 -2.01 -5.51
C GLY A 15 -24.61 -1.14 -6.17
N THR A 16 -24.86 -0.66 -7.39
CA THR A 16 -23.94 0.25 -8.10
C THR A 16 -23.81 1.58 -7.36
N ALA A 17 -24.91 2.13 -6.83
CA ALA A 17 -24.88 3.37 -6.06
C ALA A 17 -24.06 3.23 -4.76
N VAL A 18 -24.18 2.11 -4.04
CA VAL A 18 -23.40 1.83 -2.83
C VAL A 18 -21.91 1.69 -3.16
N ILE A 19 -21.56 0.95 -4.21
CA ILE A 19 -20.16 0.81 -4.67
C ILE A 19 -19.59 2.18 -5.03
N TYR A 20 -20.37 3.03 -5.72
CA TYR A 20 -19.94 4.37 -6.08
C TYR A 20 -19.66 5.24 -4.84
N GLN A 21 -20.53 5.18 -3.82
CA GLN A 21 -20.29 5.88 -2.55
C GLN A 21 -19.04 5.35 -1.83
N GLN A 22 -18.85 4.03 -1.79
CA GLN A 22 -17.66 3.44 -1.17
C GLN A 22 -16.38 3.84 -1.90
N LEU A 23 -16.39 3.83 -3.24
CA LEU A 23 -15.24 4.25 -4.03
C LEU A 23 -14.93 5.74 -3.83
N SER A 24 -15.95 6.59 -3.83
CA SER A 24 -15.80 8.02 -3.54
C SER A 24 -15.23 8.26 -2.14
N TYR A 25 -15.73 7.52 -1.14
CA TYR A 25 -15.19 7.58 0.22
C TYR A 25 -13.72 7.16 0.26
N VAL A 26 -13.32 6.07 -0.39
CA VAL A 26 -11.91 5.63 -0.43
C VAL A 26 -11.02 6.64 -1.18
N GLN A 27 -11.54 7.29 -2.22
CA GLN A 27 -10.79 8.30 -2.98
C GLN A 27 -10.62 9.62 -2.22
N GLN A 28 -11.64 10.05 -1.48
CA GLN A 28 -11.64 11.32 -0.73
C GLN A 28 -11.14 11.18 0.70
N LYS A 29 -11.08 9.94 1.22
CA LYS A 29 -10.53 9.69 2.55
C LYS A 29 -9.07 10.12 2.54
N ASP A 30 -8.77 11.11 3.37
CA ASP A 30 -7.42 11.56 3.59
C ASP A 30 -6.63 10.39 4.17
N LEU A 31 -5.67 9.89 3.39
CA LEU A 31 -4.87 8.74 3.75
C LEU A 31 -3.78 9.12 4.77
N GLY A 32 -3.73 10.38 5.20
CA GLY A 32 -2.71 10.88 6.12
C GLY A 32 -1.34 11.07 5.47
N PHE A 33 -1.23 10.90 4.14
CA PHE A 33 -0.03 11.16 3.37
C PHE A 33 -0.33 12.04 2.15
N ASN A 34 0.51 13.05 1.93
CA ASN A 34 0.31 14.02 0.86
C ASN A 34 0.82 13.47 -0.49
N LYS A 35 -0.09 12.95 -1.31
CA LYS A 35 0.21 12.42 -2.66
C LYS A 35 0.82 13.45 -3.63
N THR A 36 0.69 14.75 -3.38
CA THR A 36 1.10 15.80 -4.31
C THR A 36 2.62 16.00 -4.38
N TYR A 37 3.34 15.64 -3.31
CA TYR A 37 4.81 15.85 -3.22
C TYR A 37 5.60 14.57 -2.94
N THR A 38 4.96 13.41 -3.00
CA THR A 38 5.63 12.11 -2.83
C THR A 38 5.98 11.51 -4.19
N LEU A 39 7.27 11.41 -4.49
CA LEU A 39 7.77 10.73 -5.69
C LEU A 39 8.20 9.32 -5.30
N VAL A 40 7.62 8.31 -5.95
CA VAL A 40 7.95 6.90 -5.70
C VAL A 40 8.76 6.35 -6.86
N SER A 41 9.95 5.84 -6.58
CA SER A 41 10.84 5.24 -7.56
C SER A 41 11.14 3.76 -7.21
N PRO A 42 10.91 2.80 -8.12
CA PRO A 42 11.10 1.37 -7.85
C PRO A 42 12.58 0.94 -7.92
N LEU A 43 13.49 1.73 -7.35
CA LEU A 43 14.94 1.51 -7.43
C LEU A 43 15.36 0.13 -6.91
N PHE A 44 14.79 -0.30 -5.78
CA PHE A 44 15.14 -1.55 -5.09
C PHE A 44 14.50 -2.80 -5.71
N PHE A 45 13.49 -2.62 -6.58
CA PHE A 45 12.92 -3.71 -7.37
C PHE A 45 13.79 -4.04 -8.58
N VAL A 46 14.43 -3.03 -9.18
CA VAL A 46 15.25 -3.20 -10.39
C VAL A 46 16.62 -3.80 -10.05
N ASP A 47 17.24 -3.36 -8.95
CA ASP A 47 18.53 -3.89 -8.52
C ASP A 47 18.53 -4.22 -7.01
N ARG A 48 18.49 -5.51 -6.69
CA ARG A 48 18.52 -6.03 -5.33
C ARG A 48 19.85 -5.79 -4.61
N SER A 49 20.93 -5.46 -5.32
CA SER A 49 22.21 -5.11 -4.70
C SER A 49 22.15 -3.77 -3.97
N LEU A 50 21.25 -2.88 -4.38
CA LEU A 50 21.04 -1.57 -3.79
C LEU A 50 20.38 -1.64 -2.40
N ASN A 51 19.71 -2.75 -2.04
CA ASN A 51 19.14 -2.94 -0.70
C ASN A 51 20.19 -2.88 0.42
N LYS A 52 21.47 -3.16 0.12
CA LYS A 52 22.55 -3.07 1.11
C LYS A 52 23.00 -1.63 1.37
N ASN A 53 22.66 -0.70 0.47
CA ASN A 53 23.12 0.69 0.49
C ASN A 53 21.96 1.69 0.57
N VAL A 54 20.79 1.25 1.06
CA VAL A 54 19.59 2.09 1.22
C VAL A 54 19.93 3.39 1.95
N GLU A 55 20.72 3.30 3.02
CA GLU A 55 21.13 4.45 3.83
C GLU A 55 21.95 5.47 3.02
N SER A 56 22.92 5.01 2.23
CA SER A 56 23.75 5.90 1.40
C SER A 56 22.93 6.57 0.30
N ILE A 57 21.95 5.86 -0.26
CA ILE A 57 21.03 6.40 -1.27
C ILE A 57 20.13 7.46 -0.63
N LYS A 58 19.56 7.17 0.54
CA LYS A 58 18.75 8.10 1.34
C LYS A 58 19.53 9.37 1.68
N GLN A 59 20.77 9.24 2.16
CA GLN A 59 21.65 10.37 2.46
C GLN A 59 21.91 11.25 1.22
N SER A 60 22.10 10.63 0.05
CA SER A 60 22.36 11.36 -1.20
C SER A 60 21.14 12.15 -1.66
N PHE A 61 19.92 11.62 -1.46
CA PHE A 61 18.69 12.34 -1.72
C PHE A 61 18.46 13.49 -0.74
N LEU A 62 18.75 13.28 0.56
CA LEU A 62 18.63 14.32 1.59
C LEU A 62 19.64 15.47 1.42
N GLN A 63 20.74 15.27 0.69
CA GLN A 63 21.67 16.36 0.35
C GLN A 63 21.09 17.34 -0.69
N HIS A 64 20.00 16.98 -1.37
CA HIS A 64 19.38 17.85 -2.35
C HIS A 64 18.43 18.84 -1.64
N PRO A 65 18.57 20.17 -1.81
CA PRO A 65 17.79 21.17 -1.06
C PRO A 65 16.27 21.17 -1.35
N ASN A 66 15.83 20.40 -2.35
CA ASN A 66 14.42 20.26 -2.73
C ASN A 66 13.78 19.00 -2.13
N VAL A 67 14.54 18.19 -1.38
CA VAL A 67 14.07 16.94 -0.77
C VAL A 67 13.95 17.17 0.73
N VAL A 68 12.71 17.24 1.23
CA VAL A 68 12.43 17.47 2.66
C VAL A 68 12.64 16.19 3.48
N ALA A 69 12.28 15.03 2.92
CA ALA A 69 12.42 13.74 3.55
C ALA A 69 12.57 12.64 2.48
N ALA A 70 13.28 11.57 2.83
CA ALA A 70 13.43 10.38 2.00
C ALA A 70 13.24 9.15 2.89
N THR A 71 12.43 8.19 2.45
CA THR A 71 12.17 6.93 3.17
C THR A 71 12.16 5.77 2.18
N ALA A 72 12.49 4.57 2.65
CA ALA A 72 12.39 3.35 1.87
C ALA A 72 11.23 2.49 2.40
N SER A 73 10.41 1.99 1.49
CA SER A 73 9.32 1.06 1.83
C SER A 73 9.36 -0.14 0.90
N TYR A 74 9.17 -1.34 1.44
CA TYR A 74 9.12 -2.55 0.62
C TYR A 74 7.85 -2.61 -0.23
N ASN A 75 6.74 -2.07 0.28
CA ASN A 75 5.47 -1.96 -0.43
C ASN A 75 4.97 -0.51 -0.37
N LEU A 76 4.38 -0.02 -1.45
CA LEU A 76 3.70 1.27 -1.42
C LEU A 76 2.46 1.19 -0.52
N MET A 77 2.26 2.25 0.26
CA MET A 77 1.05 2.43 1.07
C MET A 77 -0.19 2.41 0.15
N GLY A 78 -1.12 1.48 0.41
CA GLY A 78 -2.33 1.28 -0.40
C GLY A 78 -2.23 0.24 -1.51
N TRP A 79 -1.06 -0.38 -1.70
CA TRP A 79 -0.89 -1.59 -2.54
C TRP A 79 -0.96 -2.86 -1.69
N LEU A 80 -1.24 -4.00 -2.33
CA LEU A 80 -1.33 -5.29 -1.62
C LEU A 80 -0.01 -5.59 -0.90
N ASN A 81 -0.10 -5.89 0.40
CA ASN A 81 1.07 -6.22 1.21
C ASN A 81 1.66 -7.55 0.79
N ALA A 82 2.97 -7.67 0.94
CA ALA A 82 3.65 -8.94 0.79
C ALA A 82 3.18 -9.88 1.91
N ARG A 83 2.60 -11.01 1.49
CA ARG A 83 2.32 -12.13 2.38
C ARG A 83 3.63 -12.82 2.71
N GLU A 84 4.13 -12.62 3.91
CA GLU A 84 5.36 -13.24 4.38
C GLU A 84 5.07 -14.41 5.31
N ALA A 85 5.87 -15.45 5.17
CA ALA A 85 5.84 -16.61 6.05
C ALA A 85 6.55 -16.27 7.36
N VAL A 86 5.78 -16.04 8.42
CA VAL A 86 6.28 -15.80 9.78
C VAL A 86 6.32 -17.11 10.54
N ARG A 87 7.41 -17.34 11.26
CA ARG A 87 7.47 -18.36 12.31
C ARG A 87 7.30 -17.67 13.65
N PRO A 88 6.20 -17.90 14.38
CA PRO A 88 6.03 -17.35 15.71
C PRO A 88 7.13 -17.84 16.64
N GLU A 89 7.63 -16.96 17.52
CA GLU A 89 8.61 -17.34 18.53
C GLU A 89 8.01 -18.38 19.49
N GLY A 90 8.75 -19.46 19.74
CA GLY A 90 8.29 -20.57 20.58
C GLY A 90 7.61 -21.73 19.85
N THR A 91 7.40 -21.65 18.53
CA THR A 91 6.78 -22.73 17.75
C THR A 91 7.79 -23.44 16.84
N THR A 92 7.82 -24.78 16.90
CA THR A 92 8.56 -25.66 15.95
C THR A 92 7.68 -26.10 14.76
N GLY A 93 6.45 -25.58 14.68
CA GLY A 93 5.43 -25.94 13.70
C GLY A 93 5.41 -25.07 12.43
N SER A 94 4.43 -25.36 11.56
CA SER A 94 4.25 -24.78 10.21
C SER A 94 4.28 -23.26 10.18
N LEU A 95 4.90 -22.72 9.12
CA LEU A 95 4.94 -21.29 8.83
C LEU A 95 3.53 -20.72 8.68
N LEU A 96 3.27 -19.58 9.32
CA LEU A 96 2.03 -18.82 9.16
C LEU A 96 2.23 -17.74 8.12
N GLN A 97 1.30 -17.62 7.17
CA GLN A 97 1.34 -16.57 6.18
C GLN A 97 0.66 -15.32 6.76
N MET A 98 1.42 -14.24 6.96
CA MET A 98 0.94 -12.98 7.51
C MET A 98 1.23 -11.83 6.54
N ASP A 99 0.28 -10.90 6.41
CA ASP A 99 0.49 -9.67 5.66
C ASP A 99 1.43 -8.75 6.46
N MET A 100 2.63 -8.50 5.94
CA MET A 100 3.62 -7.66 6.61
C MET A 100 3.94 -6.41 5.79
N LEU A 101 3.89 -5.27 6.47
CA LEU A 101 4.36 -3.97 5.99
C LEU A 101 5.78 -3.76 6.51
N ARG A 102 6.78 -4.05 5.67
CA ARG A 102 8.18 -3.68 5.95
C ARG A 102 8.38 -2.23 5.56
N ILE A 103 8.48 -1.39 6.57
CA ILE A 103 8.69 0.06 6.47
C ILE A 103 9.98 0.42 7.20
N ASP A 104 10.69 1.43 6.70
CA ASP A 104 11.84 2.01 7.41
C ASP A 104 11.38 2.72 8.69
N ALA A 105 12.28 2.93 9.65
CA ALA A 105 11.96 3.55 10.94
C ALA A 105 11.38 4.97 10.79
N ASP A 106 11.79 5.68 9.73
CA ASP A 106 11.37 7.05 9.42
C ASP A 106 10.15 7.10 8.48
N PHE A 107 9.38 6.00 8.40
CA PHE A 107 8.16 5.94 7.62
C PHE A 107 7.00 6.61 8.37
N LEU A 108 7.01 7.95 8.38
CA LEU A 108 5.90 8.92 8.48
C LEU A 108 6.45 10.30 8.89
#